data_AF-A0A7S7TZ27-F1
#
_entry.id   AF-A0A7S7TZ27-F1
#
_cell.length_a   1.000
_cell.length_b   1.000
_cell.length_c   1.000
_cell.angle_alpha   90.00
_cell.angle_beta   90.00
_cell.angle_gamma   90.00
#
_symmetry.space_group_name_H-M   'P 1'
#
loop_
_entity.id
_entity.type
_entity.pdbx_description
1 polymer ?
#
loop_
_entity_poly.entity_id
_entity_poly.type
_entity_poly.pdbx_seq_one_letter_code
_entity_poly.pdbx_strand_id
1 'polypeptide(L)'
;MAAIWEEQSGGEGTTRAAAIASQILARADRDVTFVVQLLGESQNLLVRHFIAFIEVELAKRDISYGAHPLLRPFVETHARELSEFVLKGIGLRHQFGLQAIETMAGDPARLLRVDLWDSLQSHINDAQQRFVSGVGGLQRILTQIEADA
;
A
#
# COMPACT_ATOMS: atom_id res chain seq x y z
N MET A 1 -31.18 -36.87 -44.91
CA MET A 1 -30.24 -37.17 -43.81
C MET A 1 -29.64 -35.85 -43.37
N ALA A 2 -30.28 -35.23 -42.36
CA ALA A 2 -30.07 -33.84 -41.95
C ALA A 2 -28.77 -33.67 -41.16
N ALA A 3 -27.90 -32.79 -41.62
CA ALA A 3 -26.78 -32.24 -40.87
C ALA A 3 -27.31 -31.02 -40.10
N ILE A 4 -27.53 -31.16 -38.79
CA ILE A 4 -27.84 -30.04 -37.89
C ILE A 4 -27.13 -30.28 -36.56
N TRP A 5 -25.80 -30.28 -36.52
CA TRP A 5 -25.05 -30.14 -35.27
C TRP A 5 -23.70 -29.52 -35.61
N GLU A 6 -23.56 -28.21 -35.38
CA GLU A 6 -22.34 -27.51 -34.94
C GLU A 6 -22.44 -26.00 -35.21
N GLU A 7 -23.36 -25.30 -34.55
CA GLU A 7 -23.27 -23.82 -34.46
C GLU A 7 -23.96 -23.21 -33.22
N GLN A 8 -24.29 -24.00 -32.19
CA GLN A 8 -24.98 -23.47 -31.00
C GLN A 8 -24.08 -23.18 -29.79
N SER A 9 -22.83 -23.64 -29.76
CA SER A 9 -22.00 -23.54 -28.55
C SER A 9 -21.36 -22.15 -28.33
N GLY A 10 -21.19 -21.34 -29.39
CA GLY A 10 -20.55 -20.02 -29.30
C GLY A 10 -21.47 -18.88 -28.81
N GLY A 11 -22.76 -18.96 -29.12
CA GLY A 11 -23.76 -17.93 -28.78
C GLY A 11 -24.29 -18.04 -27.35
N GLU A 12 -24.51 -19.25 -26.85
CA GLU A 12 -25.02 -19.48 -25.47
C GLU A 12 -23.98 -19.12 -24.40
N GLY A 13 -22.70 -19.43 -24.64
CA GLY A 13 -21.60 -19.06 -23.74
C GLY A 13 -21.41 -17.54 -23.64
N THR A 14 -21.52 -16.83 -24.77
CA THR A 14 -21.46 -15.36 -24.83
C THR A 14 -22.66 -14.72 -24.14
N THR A 15 -23.86 -15.28 -24.32
CA THR A 15 -25.09 -14.80 -23.67
C THR A 15 -25.06 -15.02 -22.16
N ARG A 16 -24.51 -16.16 -21.71
CA ARG A 16 -24.34 -16.46 -20.28
C ARG A 16 -23.27 -15.57 -19.63
N ALA A 17 -22.16 -15.32 -20.31
CA ALA A 17 -21.13 -14.40 -19.83
C ALA A 17 -21.68 -12.96 -19.69
N ALA A 18 -22.43 -12.48 -20.69
CA ALA A 18 -23.10 -11.18 -20.63
C ALA A 18 -24.12 -11.10 -19.49
N ALA A 19 -24.90 -12.16 -19.27
CA ALA A 19 -25.86 -12.21 -18.17
C ALA A 19 -25.19 -12.12 -16.79
N ILE A 20 -24.05 -12.80 -16.60
CA ILE A 20 -23.26 -12.72 -15.36
C ILE A 20 -22.65 -11.33 -15.19
N ALA A 21 -22.05 -10.76 -16.25
CA ALA A 21 -21.50 -9.41 -16.21
C ALA A 21 -22.56 -8.36 -15.81
N SER A 22 -23.77 -8.45 -16.36
CA SER A 22 -24.90 -7.57 -15.99
C SER A 22 -25.32 -7.74 -14.53
N GLN A 23 -25.33 -8.96 -13.99
CA GLN A 23 -25.65 -9.22 -12.58
C GLN A 23 -24.59 -8.64 -11.63
N ILE A 24 -23.31 -8.70 -12.02
CA ILE A 24 -22.21 -8.07 -11.27
C ILE A 24 -22.34 -6.55 -11.33
N LEU A 25 -22.59 -5.99 -12.52
CA LEU A 25 -22.71 -4.55 -12.71
C LEU A 25 -23.90 -3.96 -11.96
N ALA A 26 -25.02 -4.70 -11.86
CA ALA A 26 -26.18 -4.30 -11.06
C ALA A 26 -25.89 -4.17 -9.55
N ARG A 27 -24.74 -4.68 -9.07
CA ARG A 27 -24.28 -4.56 -7.68
C ARG A 27 -23.05 -3.68 -7.54
N ALA A 28 -22.59 -3.05 -8.62
CA ALA A 28 -21.29 -2.36 -8.65
C ALA A 28 -21.19 -1.23 -7.63
N ASP A 29 -22.26 -0.51 -7.34
CA ASP A 29 -22.27 0.54 -6.30
C ASP A 29 -21.93 0.02 -4.90
N ARG A 30 -22.10 -1.28 -4.65
CA ARG A 30 -21.78 -1.95 -3.38
C ARG A 30 -20.50 -2.78 -3.45
N ASP A 31 -20.28 -3.42 -4.60
CA ASP A 31 -19.25 -4.46 -4.74
C ASP A 31 -17.98 -3.97 -5.45
N VAL A 32 -18.01 -2.79 -6.10
CA VAL A 32 -16.85 -2.21 -6.79
C VAL A 32 -16.28 -1.04 -6.00
N THR A 33 -15.03 -1.22 -5.56
CA THR A 33 -14.23 -0.20 -4.88
C THR A 33 -12.95 0.07 -5.68
N PHE A 34 -12.63 1.35 -5.82
CA PHE A 34 -11.38 1.85 -6.35
C PHE A 34 -10.46 2.21 -5.20
N VAL A 35 -9.21 1.75 -5.25
CA VAL A 35 -8.21 2.00 -4.21
C VAL A 35 -7.06 2.84 -4.76
N VAL A 36 -6.57 3.78 -3.95
CA VAL A 36 -5.36 4.52 -4.30
C VAL A 36 -4.13 3.64 -4.05
N GLN A 37 -3.29 3.50 -5.07
CA GLN A 37 -2.00 2.84 -4.96
C GLN A 37 -0.88 3.81 -5.37
N LEU A 38 0.12 3.95 -4.50
CA LEU A 38 1.33 4.72 -4.78
C LEU A 38 2.37 3.77 -5.39
N LEU A 39 2.84 4.09 -6.60
CA LEU A 39 3.76 3.26 -7.38
C LEU A 39 5.07 4.00 -7.68
N GLY A 40 6.11 3.23 -8.04
CA GLY A 40 7.37 3.77 -8.57
C GLY A 40 8.14 4.64 -7.57
N GLU A 41 8.55 5.83 -8.00
CA GLU A 41 9.44 6.73 -7.26
C GLU A 41 8.89 7.13 -5.88
N SER A 42 7.56 7.21 -5.72
CA SER A 42 6.95 7.54 -4.42
C SER A 42 7.28 6.50 -3.35
N GLN A 43 7.37 5.21 -3.73
CA GLN A 43 7.77 4.15 -2.80
C GLN A 43 9.26 4.30 -2.42
N ASN A 44 10.11 4.64 -3.40
CA ASN A 44 11.53 4.87 -3.16
C ASN A 44 11.77 6.08 -2.25
N LEU A 45 10.96 7.13 -2.36
CA LEU A 45 11.03 8.29 -1.46
C LEU A 45 10.71 7.88 -0.02
N LEU A 46 9.66 7.08 0.20
CA LEU A 46 9.33 6.56 1.53
C LEU A 46 10.44 5.69 2.11
N VAL A 47 11.00 4.76 1.32
CA VAL A 47 12.09 3.90 1.78
C VAL A 47 13.31 4.73 2.19
N ARG A 48 13.71 5.70 1.37
CA ARG A 48 14.83 6.59 1.68
C ARG A 48 14.58 7.41 2.95
N HIS A 49 13.37 7.93 3.10
CA HIS A 49 12.96 8.66 4.30
C HIS A 49 13.09 7.79 5.56
N PHE A 50 12.61 6.54 5.50
CA PHE A 50 12.68 5.64 6.65
C PHE A 50 14.10 5.14 6.94
N ILE A 51 14.97 4.95 5.93
CA ILE A 51 16.40 4.66 6.16
C ILE A 51 17.02 5.80 6.95
N ALA A 52 16.89 7.04 6.47
CA ALA A 52 17.45 8.23 7.14
C ALA A 52 16.87 8.40 8.55
N PHE A 53 15.57 8.15 8.73
CA PHE A 53 14.93 8.18 10.05
C PHE A 53 15.56 7.16 11.02
N ILE A 54 15.72 5.91 10.59
CA ILE A 54 16.30 4.86 11.44
C ILE A 54 17.76 5.18 11.75
N GLU A 55 18.54 5.67 10.79
CA GLU A 55 19.92 6.12 11.01
C GLU A 55 20.02 7.20 12.10
N VAL A 56 19.15 8.21 12.05
CA VAL A 56 19.07 9.26 13.08
C VAL A 56 18.70 8.68 14.44
N GLU A 57 17.77 7.73 14.49
CA GLU A 57 17.37 7.08 15.75
C GLU A 57 18.48 6.20 16.35
N LEU A 58 19.31 5.57 15.52
CA LEU A 58 20.47 4.80 15.98
C LEU A 58 21.59 5.71 16.47
N ALA A 59 21.86 6.81 15.76
CA ALA A 59 22.86 7.79 16.16
C ALA A 59 22.55 8.44 17.52
N LYS A 60 21.26 8.66 17.85
CA LYS A 60 20.83 9.12 19.18
C LYS A 60 21.20 8.17 20.33
N ARG A 61 21.58 6.93 20.01
CA ARG A 61 21.96 5.86 20.94
C ARG A 61 23.42 5.45 20.78
N ASP A 62 24.23 6.32 20.17
CA ASP A 62 25.66 6.12 19.89
C ASP A 62 26.00 4.91 18.99
N ILE A 63 25.02 4.43 18.21
CA ILE A 63 25.22 3.35 17.24
C ILE A 63 25.41 3.94 15.85
N SER A 64 26.61 3.78 15.30
CA SER A 64 26.92 4.21 13.94
C SER A 64 26.42 3.19 12.93
N TYR A 65 25.82 3.66 11.83
CA TYR A 65 25.32 2.83 10.72
C TYR A 65 26.42 1.94 10.10
N GLY A 66 27.69 2.34 10.19
CA GLY A 66 28.85 1.57 9.74
C GLY A 66 29.48 0.66 10.79
N ALA A 67 28.96 0.63 12.02
CA ALA A 67 29.58 -0.10 13.13
C ALA A 67 29.46 -1.63 12.99
N HIS A 68 28.35 -2.11 12.42
CA HIS A 68 28.07 -3.56 12.29
C HIS A 68 27.66 -3.94 10.87
N PRO A 69 28.25 -4.98 10.25
CA PRO A 69 27.93 -5.42 8.89
C PRO A 69 26.44 -5.78 8.67
N LEU A 70 25.75 -6.25 9.71
CA LEU A 70 24.35 -6.65 9.66
C LEU A 70 23.36 -5.47 9.82
N LEU A 71 23.85 -4.30 10.24
CA LEU A 71 23.00 -3.15 10.51
C LEU A 71 22.38 -2.59 9.23
N ARG A 72 23.17 -2.50 8.15
CA ARG A 72 22.70 -2.03 6.83
C ARG A 72 21.50 -2.84 6.31
N PRO A 73 21.60 -4.17 6.09
CA PRO A 73 20.48 -4.95 5.57
C PRO A 73 19.28 -4.97 6.52
N PHE A 74 19.51 -4.85 7.83
CA PHE A 74 18.43 -4.74 8.81
C PHE A 74 17.66 -3.42 8.66
N VAL A 75 18.36 -2.28 8.59
CA VAL A 75 17.77 -0.95 8.41
C VAL A 75 17.02 -0.88 7.09
N GLU A 76 17.58 -1.41 6.01
CA GLU A 76 16.91 -1.48 4.71
C GLU A 76 15.61 -2.30 4.78
N THR A 77 15.63 -3.44 5.47
CA THR A 77 14.45 -4.27 5.68
C THR A 77 13.36 -3.52 6.45
N HIS A 78 13.71 -2.92 7.58
CA HIS A 78 12.74 -2.21 8.42
C HIS A 78 12.20 -0.94 7.74
N ALA A 79 13.04 -0.25 6.96
CA ALA A 79 12.57 0.88 6.16
C ALA A 79 11.54 0.45 5.11
N ARG A 80 11.70 -0.73 4.49
CA ARG A 80 10.70 -1.29 3.57
C ARG A 80 9.41 -1.67 4.30
N GLU A 81 9.50 -2.31 5.46
CA GLU A 81 8.32 -2.67 6.26
C GLU A 81 7.51 -1.44 6.68
N LEU A 82 8.18 -0.37 7.15
CA LEU A 82 7.52 0.89 7.48
C LEU A 82 6.90 1.55 6.24
N SER A 83 7.59 1.50 5.10
CA SER A 83 7.06 2.00 3.83
C SER A 83 5.80 1.23 3.43
N GLU A 84 5.82 -0.10 3.50
CA GLU A 84 4.66 -0.94 3.19
C GLU A 84 3.49 -0.67 4.12
N PHE A 85 3.74 -0.44 5.41
CA PHE A 85 2.70 -0.07 6.36
C PHE A 85 1.99 1.23 5.93
N VAL A 86 2.76 2.26 5.57
CA VAL A 86 2.20 3.53 5.08
C VAL A 86 1.41 3.31 3.79
N LEU A 87 2.00 2.62 2.81
CA LEU A 87 1.39 2.38 1.50
C LEU A 87 0.06 1.61 1.61
N LYS A 88 0.02 0.55 2.43
CA LYS A 88 -1.19 -0.23 2.69
C LYS A 88 -2.24 0.61 3.44
N GLY A 89 -1.82 1.44 4.39
CA GLY A 89 -2.70 2.36 5.11
C GLY A 89 -3.39 3.37 4.20
N ILE A 90 -2.67 3.92 3.22
CA ILE A 90 -3.25 4.81 2.21
C ILE A 90 -4.32 4.10 1.38
N GLY A 91 -4.04 2.89 0.88
CA GLY A 91 -5.01 2.13 0.07
C GLY A 91 -6.27 1.70 0.85
N LEU A 92 -6.17 1.55 2.18
CA LEU A 92 -7.31 1.25 3.05
C LEU A 92 -8.16 2.50 3.35
N ARG A 93 -7.53 3.66 3.50
CA ARG A 93 -8.23 4.92 3.82
C ARG A 93 -8.86 5.57 2.59
N HIS A 94 -8.24 5.41 1.42
CA HIS A 94 -8.67 6.02 0.18
C HIS A 94 -9.35 5.00 -0.73
N GLN A 95 -10.58 4.63 -0.34
CA GLN A 95 -11.46 3.73 -1.09
C GLN A 95 -12.68 4.50 -1.61
N PHE A 96 -12.93 4.41 -2.91
CA PHE A 96 -14.05 5.09 -3.55
C PHE A 96 -14.98 4.07 -4.19
N GLY A 97 -16.28 4.16 -3.93
CA GLY A 97 -17.28 3.40 -4.68
C GLY A 97 -17.45 3.93 -6.10
N LEU A 98 -18.02 3.11 -6.99
CA LEU A 98 -18.27 3.50 -8.39
C LEU A 98 -19.05 4.82 -8.52
N GLN A 99 -20.15 4.94 -7.77
CA GLN A 99 -20.98 6.15 -7.75
C GLN A 99 -20.18 7.41 -7.34
N ALA A 100 -19.22 7.29 -6.42
CA ALA A 100 -18.41 8.43 -5.97
C ALA A 100 -17.49 8.95 -7.08
N ILE A 101 -16.96 8.05 -7.92
CA ILE A 101 -16.15 8.41 -9.08
C ILE A 101 -17.02 9.00 -10.20
N GLU A 102 -18.19 8.43 -10.47
CA GLU A 102 -19.09 8.94 -11.50
C GLU A 102 -19.67 10.33 -11.15
N THR A 103 -19.85 10.60 -9.85
CA THR A 103 -20.39 11.87 -9.33
C THR A 103 -19.32 12.96 -9.14
N MET A 104 -18.03 12.66 -9.36
CA MET A 104 -16.93 13.64 -9.32
C MET A 104 -16.98 14.61 -10.53
N ALA A 105 -18.02 15.45 -10.58
CA ALA A 105 -18.16 16.56 -11.52
C ALA A 105 -17.66 17.87 -10.84
N GLY A 106 -16.43 18.32 -11.13
CA GLY A 106 -15.87 19.57 -10.59
C GLY A 106 -14.33 19.63 -10.54
N ASP A 107 -13.75 20.29 -9.52
CA ASP A 107 -12.30 20.25 -9.16
C ASP A 107 -11.98 19.33 -7.95
N PRO A 108 -12.39 18.04 -7.95
CA PRO A 108 -12.14 17.12 -6.84
C PRO A 108 -10.70 16.63 -6.79
N ALA A 109 -9.91 16.83 -7.87
CA ALA A 109 -8.50 16.49 -7.90
C ALA A 109 -7.69 17.28 -6.86
N ARG A 110 -8.08 18.53 -6.59
CA ARG A 110 -7.41 19.35 -5.56
C ARG A 110 -7.74 18.90 -4.15
N LEU A 111 -9.00 18.56 -3.86
CA LEU A 111 -9.41 18.05 -2.55
C LEU A 111 -8.79 16.69 -2.26
N LEU A 112 -8.75 15.80 -3.25
CA LEU A 112 -8.10 14.48 -3.12
C LEU A 112 -6.61 14.61 -2.82
N ARG A 113 -5.89 15.56 -3.45
CA ARG A 113 -4.47 15.79 -3.18
C ARG A 113 -4.21 16.25 -1.75
N VAL A 114 -5.07 17.11 -1.20
CA VAL A 114 -4.94 17.57 0.20
C VAL A 114 -5.21 16.41 1.17
N ASP A 115 -6.27 15.64 0.95
CA ASP A 115 -6.59 14.51 1.84
C ASP A 115 -5.54 13.38 1.76
N LEU A 116 -5.01 13.12 0.56
CA LEU A 116 -3.88 12.19 0.38
C LEU A 116 -2.62 12.69 1.10
N TRP A 117 -2.33 13.98 1.01
CA TRP A 117 -1.21 14.59 1.72
C TRP A 117 -1.36 14.42 3.24
N ASP A 118 -2.51 14.79 3.80
CA ASP A 118 -2.78 14.67 5.24
C ASP A 118 -2.70 13.21 5.71
N SER A 119 -3.25 12.30 4.89
CA SER A 119 -3.22 10.86 5.17
C SER A 119 -1.80 10.30 5.15
N LEU A 120 -0.97 10.70 4.18
CA LEU A 120 0.43 10.31 4.08
C LEU A 120 1.22 10.80 5.28
N GLN A 121 1.08 12.09 5.60
CA GLN A 121 1.76 12.69 6.75
C GLN A 121 1.40 11.97 8.05
N SER A 122 0.10 11.71 8.28
CA SER A 122 -0.37 10.99 9.46
C SER A 122 0.22 9.58 9.54
N HIS A 123 0.15 8.79 8.46
CA HIS A 123 0.65 7.41 8.48
C HIS A 123 2.16 7.33 8.63
N ILE A 124 2.92 8.26 8.05
CA ILE A 124 4.38 8.35 8.24
C ILE A 124 4.68 8.62 9.71
N ASN A 125 3.99 9.58 10.34
CA ASN A 125 4.17 9.90 11.76
C ASN A 125 3.82 8.70 12.65
N ASP A 126 2.70 8.02 12.37
CA ASP A 126 2.27 6.84 13.12
C ASP A 126 3.29 5.70 13.00
N ALA A 127 3.83 5.47 11.81
CA ALA A 127 4.86 4.47 11.55
C ALA A 127 6.14 4.77 12.36
N GLN A 128 6.59 6.03 12.35
CA GLN A 128 7.76 6.48 13.12
C GLN A 128 7.55 6.34 14.62
N GLN A 129 6.39 6.77 15.12
CA GLN A 129 6.05 6.66 16.54
C GLN A 129 6.02 5.19 16.98
N ARG A 130 5.36 4.32 16.23
CA ARG A 130 5.30 2.88 16.52
C ARG A 130 6.67 2.22 16.49
N PHE A 131 7.56 2.65 15.59
CA PHE A 131 8.93 2.14 15.52
C PHE A 131 9.73 2.50 16.78
N VAL A 132 9.59 3.74 17.27
CA VAL A 132 10.28 4.25 18.47
C VAL A 132 9.68 3.69 19.77
N SER A 133 8.34 3.65 19.86
CA SER A 133 7.62 3.22 21.05
C SER A 133 7.49 1.69 21.18
N GLY A 134 7.74 0.96 20.09
CA GLY A 134 7.52 -0.48 20.02
C GLY A 134 8.67 -1.29 20.60
N VAL A 135 8.32 -2.32 21.39
CA VAL A 135 9.21 -3.38 21.90
C VAL A 135 9.92 -4.16 20.77
N GLY A 136 9.47 -4.02 19.51
CA GLY A 136 9.94 -4.84 18.38
C GLY A 136 10.78 -4.14 17.31
N GLY A 137 10.86 -2.80 17.28
CA GLY A 137 11.56 -2.06 16.22
C GLY A 137 13.00 -1.74 16.60
N LEU A 138 13.18 -0.65 17.35
CA LEU A 138 14.49 -0.22 17.85
C LEU A 138 15.09 -1.20 18.86
N GLN A 139 14.32 -1.74 19.79
CA GLN A 139 14.84 -2.72 20.75
C GLN A 139 15.34 -3.99 20.05
N ARG A 140 14.69 -4.44 18.98
CA ARG A 140 15.16 -5.57 18.18
C ARG A 140 16.51 -5.27 17.50
N ILE A 141 16.73 -4.02 17.05
CA ILE A 141 18.04 -3.60 16.53
C ILE A 141 19.10 -3.74 17.62
N LEU A 142 18.83 -3.21 18.80
CA LEU A 142 19.77 -3.23 19.92
C LEU A 142 20.10 -4.66 20.36
N THR A 143 19.09 -5.52 20.55
CA THR A 143 19.28 -6.92 20.95
C THR A 143 20.07 -7.71 19.92
N GLN A 144 19.85 -7.47 18.62
CA GLN A 144 20.60 -8.17 17.57
C GLN A 144 22.07 -7.73 17.55
N ILE A 145 22.34 -6.43 17.73
CA ILE A 145 23.71 -5.92 17.85
C ILE A 145 24.42 -6.55 19.06
N GLU A 146 23.74 -6.65 20.20
CA GLU A 146 24.27 -7.30 21.41
C GLU A 146 24.51 -8.80 21.23
N ALA A 147 23.71 -9.50 20.43
CA ALA A 147 23.87 -10.93 20.16
C ALA A 147 25.04 -11.25 19.22
N ASP A 148 25.45 -10.29 18.38
CA ASP A 148 26.50 -10.45 17.37
C ASP A 148 27.85 -9.83 17.80
N ALA A 149 27.94 -9.28 19.02
CA ALA A 149 29.15 -8.69 19.63
C ALA A 149 29.88 -9.69 20.55
#